data_AF-A0A7J6DBB5-F1
#
_entry.id   AF-A0A7J6DBB5-F1
#
_cell.length_a   1.000
_cell.length_b   1.000
_cell.length_c   1.000
_cell.angle_alpha   90.00
_cell.angle_beta   90.00
_cell.angle_gamma   90.00
#
_symmetry.space_group_name_H-M   'P 1'
#
loop_
_entity.id
_entity.type
_entity.pdbx_description
1 polymer ?
#
loop_
_entity_poly.entity_id
_entity_poly.type
_entity_poly.pdbx_seq_one_letter_code
_entity_poly.pdbx_strand_id
1 'polypeptide(L)'
;MADKGHLCLRGLIFLSSLLTGTSGIDETHVFIKSGENVHLSCNNALPDCKSTHWIYNGISHSETVELTAGGIKKTGIERHERLSLGYNCSLNIMNVTEEDYGSYTCRQYVNDKQQGTDARVSLHVLRVSSSSSQTEISAGRSVTLSCQLYSFAGVSCDRWIHSEGIELFWVNQAGVKLMRSDSRYQISAPGHCISTLNTTLLNEDHNREWRCQLTQGNQVKISATYTVKISAGFWSHLTTTLSPNMITDPGKTELSRTTGSLFREILIILETAVFAAPTVILLQIICARRAGRKNSQHLEEI
;
A
#
# COMPACT_ATOMS: atom_id res chain seq x y z
N MET A 1 17.67 -25.88 -59.70
CA MET A 1 16.49 -25.17 -59.14
C MET A 1 16.69 -24.98 -57.65
N ALA A 2 17.51 -24.01 -57.26
CA ALA A 2 17.76 -23.68 -55.85
C ALA A 2 18.19 -22.22 -55.70
N ASP A 3 17.66 -21.33 -56.55
CA ASP A 3 18.09 -19.91 -56.58
C ASP A 3 16.92 -18.96 -56.82
N LYS A 4 15.75 -19.28 -56.23
CA LYS A 4 14.57 -18.41 -56.24
C LYS A 4 13.91 -18.25 -54.87
N GLY A 5 14.22 -19.11 -53.90
CA GLY A 5 13.68 -19.05 -52.54
C GLY A 5 14.36 -18.03 -51.63
N HIS A 6 15.61 -17.63 -51.92
CA HIS A 6 16.38 -16.76 -51.04
C HIS A 6 16.14 -15.25 -51.26
N LEU A 7 15.71 -14.85 -52.47
CA LEU A 7 15.36 -13.46 -52.75
C LEU A 7 13.99 -13.06 -52.15
N CYS A 8 13.01 -13.97 -52.11
CA CYS A 8 11.72 -13.68 -51.48
C CYS A 8 11.82 -13.59 -49.95
N LEU A 9 12.66 -14.42 -49.32
CA LEU A 9 12.82 -14.38 -47.86
C LEU A 9 13.58 -13.12 -47.39
N ARG A 10 14.56 -12.64 -48.17
CA ARG A 10 15.27 -11.39 -47.87
C ARG A 10 14.44 -10.14 -48.13
N GLY A 11 13.52 -10.17 -49.10
CA GLY A 11 12.55 -9.08 -49.33
C GLY A 11 11.51 -8.94 -48.21
N LEU A 12 11.08 -10.06 -47.61
CA LEU A 12 10.10 -10.04 -46.52
C LEU A 12 10.67 -9.51 -45.19
N ILE A 13 11.97 -9.70 -44.93
CA ILE A 13 12.64 -9.18 -43.73
C ILE A 13 12.79 -7.64 -43.78
N PHE A 14 12.87 -7.05 -44.98
CA PHE A 14 12.91 -5.59 -45.16
C PHE A 14 11.53 -4.93 -45.20
N LEU A 15 10.44 -5.69 -45.43
CA LEU A 15 9.06 -5.17 -45.35
C LEU A 15 8.42 -5.34 -43.96
N SER A 16 8.93 -6.25 -43.12
CA SER A 16 8.45 -6.40 -41.73
C SER A 16 9.02 -5.36 -40.76
N SER A 17 10.01 -4.57 -41.19
CA SER A 17 10.65 -3.54 -40.36
C SER A 17 9.94 -2.17 -40.43
N LEU A 18 8.87 -2.03 -41.23
CA LEU A 18 8.13 -0.76 -41.39
C LEU A 18 6.83 -0.65 -40.57
N LEU A 19 6.54 -1.59 -39.67
CA LEU A 19 5.31 -1.59 -38.86
C LEU A 19 5.57 -1.80 -37.35
N THR A 20 6.52 -1.07 -36.78
CA THR A 20 6.53 -0.76 -35.34
C THR A 20 6.99 0.68 -35.14
N GLY A 21 6.23 1.60 -35.73
CA GLY A 21 6.30 3.02 -35.42
C GLY A 21 4.90 3.48 -35.14
N THR A 22 4.30 3.04 -34.02
CA THR A 22 3.22 3.86 -33.46
C THR A 22 3.88 5.19 -33.15
N SER A 23 3.41 6.26 -33.79
CA SER A 23 3.69 7.64 -33.40
C SER A 23 3.01 7.94 -32.06
N GLY A 24 3.24 7.08 -31.07
CA GLY A 24 2.86 7.29 -29.69
C GLY A 24 3.89 8.26 -29.12
N ILE A 25 3.45 9.48 -28.87
CA ILE A 25 4.17 10.40 -28.00
C ILE A 25 4.51 9.63 -26.72
N ASP A 26 5.78 9.54 -26.36
CA ASP A 26 6.27 8.80 -25.19
C ASP A 26 5.66 9.44 -23.91
N GLU A 27 4.58 8.84 -23.42
CA GLU A 27 3.88 9.28 -22.21
C GLU A 27 4.34 8.41 -21.03
N THR A 28 4.94 9.06 -20.03
CA THR A 28 5.42 8.39 -18.83
C THR A 28 4.27 8.20 -17.84
N HIS A 29 4.03 6.97 -17.38
CA HIS A 29 3.04 6.69 -16.34
C HIS A 29 3.69 6.67 -14.95
N VAL A 30 3.19 7.50 -14.04
CA VAL A 30 3.66 7.58 -12.65
C VAL A 30 2.53 7.18 -11.72
N PHE A 31 2.78 6.22 -10.83
CA PHE A 31 1.84 5.79 -9.79
C PHE A 31 2.31 6.32 -8.44
N ILE A 32 1.42 6.94 -7.67
CA ILE A 32 1.73 7.45 -6.33
C ILE A 32 0.57 7.19 -5.36
N LYS A 33 0.85 7.06 -4.06
CA LYS A 33 -0.19 6.96 -3.04
C LYS A 33 -0.66 8.35 -2.64
N SER A 34 -1.95 8.48 -2.35
CA SER A 34 -2.46 9.70 -1.72
C SER A 34 -1.73 9.94 -0.38
N GLY A 35 -1.34 11.21 -0.15
CA GLY A 35 -0.57 11.66 1.01
C GLY A 35 0.95 11.70 0.79
N GLU A 36 1.48 11.11 -0.29
CA GLU A 36 2.92 11.12 -0.58
C GLU A 36 3.34 12.30 -1.47
N ASN A 37 4.65 12.50 -1.61
CA ASN A 37 5.23 13.49 -2.50
C ASN A 37 5.67 12.81 -3.81
N VAL A 38 5.47 13.47 -4.94
CA VAL A 38 5.87 12.94 -6.26
C VAL A 38 6.80 13.90 -6.99
N HIS A 39 7.71 13.34 -7.78
CA HIS A 39 8.61 14.03 -8.69
C HIS A 39 8.30 13.62 -10.13
N LEU A 40 7.84 14.56 -10.94
CA LEU A 40 7.49 14.34 -12.35
C LEU A 40 8.64 14.85 -13.23
N SER A 41 9.29 13.93 -13.93
CA SER A 41 10.50 14.26 -14.70
C SER A 41 10.18 15.07 -15.95
N CYS A 42 11.03 16.05 -16.26
CA CYS A 42 11.03 16.77 -17.54
C CYS A 42 12.25 16.37 -18.37
N ASN A 43 12.10 15.33 -19.20
CA ASN A 43 13.23 14.73 -19.95
C ASN A 43 13.81 15.61 -21.06
N ASN A 44 13.08 16.63 -21.50
CA ASN A 44 13.48 17.57 -22.55
C ASN A 44 13.90 18.94 -22.00
N ALA A 45 14.14 19.07 -20.68
CA ALA A 45 14.47 20.34 -20.05
C ALA A 45 15.77 20.95 -20.59
N LEU A 46 15.75 22.27 -20.81
CA LEU A 46 16.96 23.07 -21.06
C LEU A 46 17.51 23.62 -19.73
N PRO A 47 18.79 24.06 -19.71
CA PRO A 47 19.40 24.64 -18.52
C PRO A 47 18.61 25.83 -17.93
N ASP A 48 18.74 26.04 -16.62
CA ASP A 48 18.13 27.14 -15.84
C ASP A 48 16.60 27.20 -15.78
N CYS A 49 15.89 26.26 -16.40
CA CYS A 49 14.43 26.16 -16.42
C CYS A 49 13.67 27.36 -17.01
N LYS A 50 14.38 28.38 -17.52
CA LYS A 50 13.79 29.61 -18.08
C LYS A 50 12.89 29.38 -19.28
N SER A 51 13.07 28.27 -19.98
CA SER A 51 12.23 27.82 -21.09
C SER A 51 11.13 26.85 -20.66
N THR A 52 11.17 26.35 -19.43
CA THR A 52 10.31 25.25 -18.98
C THR A 52 8.95 25.76 -18.53
N HIS A 53 7.90 25.23 -19.13
CA HIS A 53 6.52 25.42 -18.74
C HIS A 53 5.93 24.06 -18.34
N TRP A 54 5.21 24.04 -17.22
CA TRP A 54 4.43 22.88 -16.80
C TRP A 54 2.96 23.20 -16.95
N ILE A 55 2.26 22.34 -17.68
CA ILE A 55 0.82 22.48 -17.97
C ILE A 55 0.12 21.24 -17.43
N TYR A 56 -0.96 21.44 -16.68
CA TYR A 56 -1.80 20.39 -16.13
C TYR A 56 -3.14 20.33 -16.85
N ASN A 57 -3.54 19.12 -17.20
CA ASN A 57 -4.84 18.80 -17.78
C ASN A 57 -5.53 17.75 -16.90
N GLY A 58 -6.56 18.16 -16.17
CA GLY A 58 -7.41 17.26 -15.38
C GLY A 58 -8.62 16.78 -16.18
N ILE A 59 -9.24 15.66 -15.78
CA ILE A 59 -10.49 15.18 -16.44
C ILE A 59 -11.66 16.15 -16.17
N SER A 60 -11.72 16.72 -14.97
CA SER A 60 -12.82 17.56 -14.49
C SER A 60 -12.76 19.02 -14.97
N HIS A 61 -11.63 19.46 -15.50
CA HIS A 61 -11.42 20.85 -15.91
C HIS A 61 -11.46 20.96 -17.43
N SER A 62 -12.38 21.76 -17.95
CA SER A 62 -12.43 22.12 -19.38
C SER A 62 -11.24 22.96 -19.83
N GLU A 63 -10.46 23.51 -18.89
CA GLU A 63 -9.36 24.42 -19.14
C GLU A 63 -8.02 23.83 -18.71
N THR A 64 -7.03 23.96 -19.58
CA THR A 64 -5.64 23.60 -19.30
C THR A 64 -5.05 24.60 -18.30
N VAL A 65 -4.44 24.13 -17.22
CA VAL A 65 -3.87 24.99 -16.17
C VAL A 65 -2.36 25.09 -16.31
N GLU A 66 -1.85 26.29 -16.56
CA GLU A 66 -0.41 26.55 -16.51
C GLU A 66 0.07 26.58 -15.05
N LEU A 67 0.90 25.62 -14.65
CA LEU A 67 1.45 25.51 -13.30
C LEU A 67 2.72 26.34 -13.13
N THR A 68 3.56 26.35 -14.16
CA THR A 68 4.80 27.14 -14.21
C THR A 68 4.98 27.74 -15.59
N ALA A 69 5.52 28.96 -15.64
CA ALA A 69 5.94 29.62 -16.87
C ALA A 69 7.38 30.08 -16.75
N GLY A 70 8.23 29.67 -17.69
CA GLY A 70 9.67 29.95 -17.68
C GLY A 70 10.36 29.59 -16.36
N GLY A 71 9.98 28.45 -15.76
CA GLY A 71 10.52 27.99 -14.48
C GLY A 71 9.98 28.73 -13.25
N ILE A 72 9.03 29.66 -13.43
CA ILE A 72 8.41 30.40 -12.34
C ILE A 72 7.02 29.83 -12.07
N LYS A 73 6.77 29.45 -10.82
CA LYS A 73 5.47 28.96 -10.37
C LYS A 73 4.39 30.03 -10.50
N LYS A 74 3.24 29.69 -11.09
CA LYS A 74 2.08 30.58 -11.14
C LYS A 74 1.41 30.71 -9.77
N THR A 75 0.91 31.91 -9.49
CA THR A 75 0.13 32.23 -8.29
C THR A 75 -1.37 32.14 -8.59
N GLY A 76 -2.21 31.97 -7.56
CA GLY A 76 -3.66 31.96 -7.72
C GLY A 76 -4.24 30.62 -8.22
N ILE A 77 -3.43 29.55 -8.22
CA ILE A 77 -3.89 28.17 -8.43
C ILE A 77 -4.04 27.48 -7.07
N GLU A 78 -5.09 26.70 -6.85
CA GLU A 78 -5.38 26.07 -5.53
C GLU A 78 -4.20 25.24 -4.99
N ARG A 79 -3.44 24.60 -5.89
CA ARG A 79 -2.31 23.74 -5.56
C ARG A 79 -0.96 24.45 -5.44
N HIS A 80 -0.90 25.78 -5.59
CA HIS A 80 0.38 26.50 -5.74
C HIS A 80 1.34 26.26 -4.58
N GLU A 81 0.87 26.21 -3.33
CA GLU A 81 1.76 26.06 -2.17
C GLU A 81 2.48 24.70 -2.15
N ARG A 82 1.86 23.66 -2.70
CA ARG A 82 2.40 22.30 -2.75
C ARG A 82 3.35 22.05 -3.92
N LEU A 83 3.41 22.97 -4.89
CA LEU A 83 4.24 22.83 -6.09
C LEU A 83 5.62 23.47 -5.92
N SER A 84 6.65 22.80 -6.43
CA SER A 84 7.98 23.36 -6.62
C SER A 84 8.68 22.77 -7.85
N LEU A 85 9.73 23.42 -8.34
CA LEU A 85 10.59 22.86 -9.37
C LEU A 85 11.92 22.41 -8.76
N GLY A 86 12.39 21.25 -9.19
CA GLY A 86 13.77 20.82 -8.95
C GLY A 86 14.76 21.58 -9.83
N TYR A 87 16.05 21.45 -9.52
CA TYR A 87 17.15 22.00 -10.32
C TYR A 87 17.13 21.51 -11.79
N ASN A 88 16.65 20.29 -12.01
CA ASN A 88 16.46 19.68 -13.33
C ASN A 88 15.13 20.05 -14.00
N CYS A 89 14.46 21.10 -13.54
CA CYS A 89 13.17 21.59 -14.06
C CYS A 89 12.00 20.61 -13.96
N SER A 90 12.18 19.53 -13.21
CA SER A 90 11.14 18.54 -12.95
C SER A 90 10.19 19.06 -11.87
N LEU A 91 8.91 18.70 -11.97
CA LEU A 91 7.87 19.21 -11.10
C LEU A 91 7.74 18.35 -9.84
N ASN A 92 7.81 18.97 -8.67
CA ASN A 92 7.49 18.34 -7.40
C ASN A 92 6.08 18.74 -6.98
N ILE A 93 5.31 17.74 -6.52
CA ILE A 93 4.00 17.94 -5.90
C ILE A 93 4.05 17.31 -4.51
N MET A 94 3.88 18.13 -3.48
CA MET A 94 3.83 17.67 -2.10
C MET A 94 2.41 17.27 -1.70
N ASN A 95 2.29 16.27 -0.81
CA ASN A 95 1.04 15.80 -0.22
C ASN A 95 -0.06 15.59 -1.28
N VAL A 96 0.17 14.62 -2.18
CA VAL A 96 -0.68 14.33 -3.34
C VAL A 96 -2.09 13.89 -2.90
N THR A 97 -3.12 14.47 -3.51
CA THR A 97 -4.51 14.04 -3.32
C THR A 97 -5.06 13.35 -4.56
N GLU A 98 -6.25 12.76 -4.45
CA GLU A 98 -7.03 12.25 -5.57
C GLU A 98 -7.50 13.32 -6.56
N GLU A 99 -7.17 14.59 -6.37
CA GLU A 99 -7.48 15.68 -7.33
C GLU A 99 -6.24 16.07 -8.17
N ASP A 100 -5.08 15.51 -7.82
CA ASP A 100 -3.82 15.73 -8.54
C ASP A 100 -3.60 14.70 -9.65
N TYR A 101 -4.41 13.63 -9.78
CA TYR A 101 -4.30 12.73 -10.94
C TYR A 101 -4.64 13.50 -12.24
N GLY A 102 -3.91 13.21 -13.32
CA GLY A 102 -4.04 13.99 -14.55
C GLY A 102 -2.87 13.84 -15.49
N SER A 103 -2.97 14.52 -16.64
CA SER A 103 -1.86 14.63 -17.59
C SER A 103 -1.08 15.92 -17.33
N TYR A 104 0.22 15.76 -17.09
CA TYR A 104 1.17 16.84 -16.86
C TYR A 104 2.10 16.92 -18.06
N THR A 105 2.20 18.09 -18.66
CA THR A 105 3.03 18.33 -19.84
C THR A 105 4.15 19.30 -19.48
N CYS A 106 5.39 18.84 -19.62
CA CYS A 106 6.56 19.70 -19.64
C CYS A 106 6.84 20.15 -21.08
N ARG A 107 6.75 21.45 -21.32
CA ARG A 107 6.95 22.08 -22.62
C ARG A 107 8.05 23.11 -22.56
N GLN A 108 8.88 23.15 -23.59
CA GLN A 108 9.99 24.09 -23.71
C GLN A 108 9.67 25.20 -24.70
N TYR A 109 9.89 26.45 -24.31
CA TYR A 109 9.76 27.63 -25.16
C TYR A 109 11.07 28.43 -25.22
N VAL A 110 11.53 28.75 -26.42
CA VAL A 110 12.68 29.63 -26.66
C VAL A 110 12.27 30.66 -27.70
N ASN A 111 12.40 31.95 -27.37
CA ASN A 111 11.94 33.06 -28.21
C ASN A 111 10.48 32.90 -28.68
N ASP A 112 9.59 32.57 -27.73
CA ASP A 112 8.15 32.33 -27.92
C ASP A 112 7.79 31.19 -28.90
N LYS A 113 8.78 30.37 -29.27
CA LYS A 113 8.59 29.20 -30.11
C LYS A 113 8.80 27.94 -29.29
N GLN A 114 7.88 27.00 -29.44
CA GLN A 114 8.03 25.68 -28.84
C GLN A 114 9.29 25.00 -29.40
N GLN A 115 10.08 24.42 -28.50
CA GLN A 115 11.26 23.64 -28.84
C GLN A 115 11.01 22.16 -28.60
N GLY A 116 11.24 21.36 -29.65
CA GLY A 116 11.10 19.91 -29.58
C GLY A 116 9.69 19.41 -29.27
N THR A 117 9.61 18.12 -28.96
CA THR A 117 8.38 17.46 -28.52
C THR A 117 8.14 17.68 -27.03
N ASP A 118 6.88 17.69 -26.63
CA ASP A 118 6.48 17.69 -25.22
C ASP A 118 7.00 16.46 -24.48
N ALA A 119 7.39 16.61 -23.22
CA ALA A 119 7.51 15.48 -22.29
C ALA A 119 6.20 15.38 -21.50
N ARG A 120 5.50 14.25 -21.61
CA ARG A 120 4.18 14.05 -20.99
C ARG A 120 4.26 13.01 -19.88
N VAL A 121 3.58 13.29 -18.78
CA VAL A 121 3.49 12.43 -17.62
C VAL A 121 2.03 12.27 -17.23
N SER A 122 1.53 11.04 -17.27
CA SER A 122 0.23 10.68 -16.71
C SER A 122 0.42 10.26 -15.26
N LEU A 123 -0.10 11.08 -14.33
CA LEU A 123 -0.06 10.82 -12.89
C LEU A 123 -1.33 10.06 -12.47
N HIS A 124 -1.12 8.90 -11.83
CA HIS A 124 -2.16 8.03 -11.29
C HIS A 124 -2.03 7.97 -9.78
N VAL A 125 -3.16 8.14 -9.08
CA VAL A 125 -3.17 8.22 -7.61
C VAL A 125 -3.92 7.02 -7.03
N LEU A 126 -3.24 6.26 -6.17
CA LEU A 126 -3.82 5.16 -5.42
C LEU A 126 -4.26 5.65 -4.04
N ARG A 127 -5.54 5.49 -3.72
CA ARG A 127 -6.09 5.82 -2.40
C ARG A 127 -6.66 4.58 -1.74
N VAL A 128 -6.25 4.36 -0.49
CA VAL A 128 -6.90 3.40 0.40
C VAL A 128 -7.69 4.16 1.46
N SER A 129 -8.95 3.79 1.64
CA SER A 129 -9.85 4.38 2.64
C SER A 129 -10.62 3.30 3.39
N SER A 130 -11.17 3.67 4.55
CA SER A 130 -12.03 2.81 5.37
C SER A 130 -13.42 3.43 5.46
N SER A 131 -14.44 2.58 5.56
CA SER A 131 -15.82 3.01 5.85
C SER A 131 -15.98 3.60 7.24
N SER A 132 -15.02 3.38 8.15
CA SER A 132 -15.00 3.97 9.48
C SER A 132 -14.19 5.26 9.48
N SER A 133 -14.76 6.32 10.07
CA SER A 133 -14.05 7.57 10.37
C SER A 133 -13.29 7.54 11.70
N GLN A 134 -13.47 6.48 12.50
CA GLN A 134 -12.82 6.34 13.81
C GLN A 134 -11.36 5.91 13.64
N THR A 135 -10.47 6.53 14.43
CA THR A 135 -9.07 6.12 14.51
C THR A 135 -8.91 4.76 15.17
N GLU A 136 -9.75 4.45 16.16
CA GLU A 136 -9.81 3.16 16.83
C GLU A 136 -11.19 2.53 16.71
N ILE A 137 -11.25 1.27 16.31
CA ILE A 137 -12.50 0.57 16.02
C ILE A 137 -12.65 -0.61 16.97
N SER A 138 -13.81 -0.79 17.60
CA SER A 138 -14.03 -1.93 18.49
C SER A 138 -14.03 -3.25 17.73
N ALA A 139 -13.51 -4.31 18.36
CA ALA A 139 -13.60 -5.65 17.82
C ALA A 139 -15.07 -6.10 17.65
N GLY A 140 -15.31 -6.98 16.68
CA GLY A 140 -16.65 -7.43 16.28
C GLY A 140 -17.37 -6.49 15.33
N ARG A 141 -16.84 -5.29 15.06
CA ARG A 141 -17.38 -4.39 14.01
C ARG A 141 -16.87 -4.79 12.64
N SER A 142 -17.75 -4.71 11.65
CA SER A 142 -17.38 -4.86 10.24
C SER A 142 -16.86 -3.54 9.67
N VAL A 143 -15.79 -3.62 8.89
CA VAL A 143 -15.21 -2.51 8.15
C VAL A 143 -15.11 -2.87 6.68
N THR A 144 -15.37 -1.89 5.83
CA THR A 144 -15.09 -1.99 4.40
C THR A 144 -13.91 -1.11 4.08
N LEU A 145 -12.82 -1.74 3.63
CA LEU A 145 -11.68 -1.06 3.06
C LEU A 145 -11.92 -0.88 1.57
N SER A 146 -11.70 0.32 1.06
CA SER A 146 -11.77 0.63 -0.37
C SER A 146 -10.38 0.97 -0.86
N CYS A 147 -9.99 0.36 -1.97
CA CYS A 147 -8.79 0.71 -2.71
C CYS A 147 -9.20 1.21 -4.08
N GLN A 148 -8.91 2.48 -4.35
CA GLN A 148 -9.35 3.16 -5.56
C GLN A 148 -8.17 3.77 -6.30
N LEU A 149 -8.10 3.48 -7.59
CA LEU A 149 -7.14 4.08 -8.52
C LEU A 149 -7.82 5.23 -9.28
N TYR A 150 -7.26 6.42 -9.13
CA TYR A 150 -7.63 7.61 -9.90
C TYR A 150 -6.63 7.75 -11.05
N SER A 151 -7.13 7.78 -12.28
CA SER A 151 -6.33 7.73 -13.50
C SER A 151 -6.92 8.63 -14.58
N PHE A 152 -6.04 9.37 -15.27
CA PHE A 152 -6.34 10.10 -16.49
C PHE A 152 -5.96 9.22 -17.67
N ALA A 153 -6.85 8.30 -18.04
CA ALA A 153 -6.81 7.69 -19.36
C ALA A 153 -7.88 8.41 -20.18
N GLY A 154 -7.61 8.79 -21.43
CA GLY A 154 -8.63 9.36 -22.35
C GLY A 154 -9.77 8.39 -22.70
N VAL A 155 -9.95 7.32 -21.92
CA VAL A 155 -10.93 6.24 -22.01
C VAL A 155 -11.45 5.94 -20.59
N SER A 156 -12.51 5.12 -20.48
CA SER A 156 -12.92 4.64 -19.15
C SER A 156 -11.74 3.92 -18.48
N CYS A 157 -11.59 4.17 -17.17
CA CYS A 157 -10.52 3.56 -16.38
C CYS A 157 -10.51 2.02 -16.51
N ASP A 158 -11.69 1.43 -16.63
CA ASP A 158 -11.92 0.02 -16.91
C ASP A 158 -11.20 -0.49 -18.17
N ARG A 159 -11.34 0.26 -19.28
CA ARG A 159 -10.73 -0.08 -20.56
C ARG A 159 -9.20 0.05 -20.52
N TRP A 160 -8.71 1.09 -19.83
CA TRP A 160 -7.28 1.33 -19.68
C TRP A 160 -6.60 0.24 -18.84
N ILE A 161 -7.18 -0.13 -17.70
CA ILE A 161 -6.61 -1.19 -16.86
C ILE A 161 -6.52 -2.51 -17.62
N HIS A 162 -7.55 -2.85 -18.41
CA HIS A 162 -7.52 -4.05 -19.24
C HIS A 162 -6.46 -3.97 -20.35
N SER A 163 -6.31 -2.83 -21.05
CA SER A 163 -5.34 -2.70 -22.13
C SER A 163 -3.89 -2.73 -21.64
N GLU A 164 -3.63 -2.16 -20.47
CA GLU A 164 -2.29 -2.08 -19.88
C GLU A 164 -1.91 -3.30 -19.04
N GLY A 165 -2.82 -4.27 -18.89
CA GLY A 165 -2.59 -5.43 -18.02
C GLY A 165 -2.35 -5.02 -16.56
N ILE A 166 -3.11 -4.03 -16.10
CA ILE A 166 -3.08 -3.57 -14.71
C ILE A 166 -3.99 -4.46 -13.87
N GLU A 167 -3.56 -4.79 -12.67
CA GLU A 167 -4.38 -5.53 -11.72
C GLU A 167 -4.33 -4.86 -10.35
N LEU A 168 -5.52 -4.67 -9.75
CA LEU A 168 -5.69 -4.13 -8.41
C LEU A 168 -6.21 -5.22 -7.47
N PHE A 169 -5.47 -5.53 -6.41
CA PHE A 169 -5.85 -6.59 -5.48
C PHE A 169 -5.34 -6.35 -4.06
N TRP A 170 -5.95 -7.06 -3.11
CA TRP A 170 -5.55 -7.02 -1.70
C TRP A 170 -4.59 -8.16 -1.37
N VAL A 171 -3.61 -7.87 -0.53
CA VAL A 171 -2.72 -8.86 0.10
C VAL A 171 -2.78 -8.72 1.62
N ASN A 172 -2.56 -9.84 2.31
CA ASN A 172 -2.43 -9.85 3.76
C ASN A 172 -1.02 -9.41 4.21
N GLN A 173 -0.81 -9.40 5.53
CA GLN A 173 0.48 -9.07 6.15
C GLN A 173 1.64 -9.97 5.67
N ALA A 174 1.37 -11.24 5.32
CA ALA A 174 2.38 -12.14 4.76
C ALA A 174 2.67 -11.89 3.27
N GLY A 175 1.97 -10.96 2.62
CA GLY A 175 2.09 -10.69 1.18
C GLY A 175 1.35 -11.69 0.30
N VAL A 176 0.50 -12.54 0.88
CA VAL A 176 -0.34 -13.48 0.14
C VAL A 176 -1.57 -12.76 -0.39
N LYS A 177 -1.84 -12.92 -1.68
CA LYS A 177 -3.01 -12.38 -2.38
C LYS A 177 -4.29 -12.95 -1.78
N LEU A 178 -5.18 -12.07 -1.35
CA LEU A 178 -6.48 -12.43 -0.79
C LEU A 178 -7.44 -12.80 -1.91
N MET A 179 -8.13 -13.91 -1.76
CA MET A 179 -9.05 -14.48 -2.73
C MET A 179 -10.49 -14.27 -2.29
N ARG A 180 -11.41 -14.25 -3.26
CA ARG A 180 -12.85 -14.19 -2.97
C ARG A 180 -13.37 -15.42 -2.22
N SER A 181 -12.65 -16.54 -2.29
CA SER A 181 -12.95 -17.77 -1.57
C SER A 181 -12.55 -17.74 -0.09
N ASP A 182 -11.78 -16.74 0.35
CA ASP A 182 -11.40 -16.62 1.75
C ASP A 182 -12.65 -16.32 2.59
N SER A 183 -13.04 -17.27 3.45
CA SER A 183 -14.27 -17.15 4.26
C SER A 183 -14.31 -15.92 5.15
N ARG A 184 -13.15 -15.37 5.51
CA ARG A 184 -12.99 -14.17 6.32
C ARG A 184 -13.21 -12.87 5.55
N TYR A 185 -12.95 -12.87 4.24
CA TYR A 185 -12.90 -11.64 3.43
C TYR A 185 -13.95 -11.66 2.34
N GLN A 186 -14.80 -10.64 2.33
CA GLN A 186 -15.73 -10.41 1.23
C GLN A 186 -15.11 -9.38 0.29
N ILE A 187 -14.46 -9.87 -0.77
CA ILE A 187 -13.84 -9.01 -1.78
C ILE A 187 -14.81 -8.76 -2.92
N SER A 188 -14.98 -7.48 -3.27
CA SER A 188 -15.75 -7.03 -4.43
C SER A 188 -14.92 -6.08 -5.26
N ALA A 189 -15.05 -6.15 -6.58
CA ALA A 189 -14.45 -5.21 -7.50
C ALA A 189 -15.56 -4.67 -8.41
N PRO A 190 -16.33 -3.66 -7.95
CA PRO A 190 -17.47 -3.13 -8.71
C PRO A 190 -17.04 -2.40 -10.00
N GLY A 191 -15.73 -2.28 -10.25
CA GLY A 191 -15.10 -1.96 -11.53
C GLY A 191 -13.61 -2.31 -11.46
N HIS A 192 -12.89 -2.27 -12.59
CA HIS A 192 -11.46 -2.63 -12.59
C HIS A 192 -10.56 -1.65 -11.80
N CYS A 193 -11.04 -0.43 -11.50
CA CYS A 193 -10.28 0.61 -10.80
C CYS A 193 -10.60 0.78 -9.32
N ILE A 194 -11.50 -0.08 -8.79
CA ILE A 194 -11.86 -0.08 -7.38
C ILE A 194 -11.98 -1.51 -6.88
N SER A 195 -11.29 -1.81 -5.79
CA SER A 195 -11.38 -3.08 -5.09
C SER A 195 -11.73 -2.83 -3.63
N THR A 196 -12.82 -3.43 -3.17
CA THR A 196 -13.27 -3.34 -1.79
C THR A 196 -13.05 -4.66 -1.07
N LEU A 197 -12.66 -4.57 0.20
CA LEU A 197 -12.50 -5.68 1.12
C LEU A 197 -13.35 -5.42 2.36
N ASN A 198 -14.36 -6.25 2.56
CA ASN A 198 -15.18 -6.22 3.78
C ASN A 198 -14.75 -7.36 4.72
N THR A 199 -14.55 -7.02 5.99
CA THR A 199 -14.13 -7.96 7.04
C THR A 199 -14.68 -7.52 8.39
N THR A 200 -14.98 -8.49 9.25
CA THR A 200 -15.23 -8.23 10.68
C THR A 200 -13.91 -8.24 11.44
N LEU A 201 -13.67 -7.20 12.23
CA LEU A 201 -12.44 -7.02 12.99
C LEU A 201 -12.41 -7.98 14.19
N LEU A 202 -11.31 -8.70 14.36
CA LEU A 202 -11.03 -9.53 15.52
C LEU A 202 -10.03 -8.84 16.43
N ASN A 203 -10.00 -9.15 17.73
CA ASN A 203 -9.01 -8.59 18.66
C ASN A 203 -7.55 -8.79 18.17
N GLU A 204 -7.28 -9.92 17.53
CA GLU A 204 -6.00 -10.28 16.92
C GLU A 204 -5.60 -9.40 15.73
N ASP A 205 -6.52 -8.59 15.20
CA ASP A 205 -6.25 -7.66 14.11
C ASP A 205 -5.67 -6.33 14.58
N HIS A 206 -5.49 -6.13 15.89
CA HIS A 206 -4.85 -4.92 16.37
C HIS A 206 -3.46 -4.78 15.73
N ASN A 207 -3.22 -3.66 15.04
CA ASN A 207 -2.03 -3.40 14.21
C ASN A 207 -1.86 -4.29 12.97
N ARG A 208 -2.91 -5.01 12.55
CA ARG A 208 -2.90 -5.75 11.28
C ARG A 208 -2.90 -4.78 10.11
N GLU A 209 -2.09 -5.11 9.12
CA GLU A 209 -2.00 -4.41 7.85
C GLU A 209 -2.73 -5.19 6.75
N TRP A 210 -3.59 -4.47 6.03
CA TRP A 210 -4.05 -4.89 4.71
C TRP A 210 -3.41 -3.99 3.67
N ARG A 211 -2.87 -4.57 2.60
CA ARG A 211 -2.24 -3.79 1.54
C ARG A 211 -2.99 -4.00 0.25
N CYS A 212 -3.27 -2.90 -0.42
CA CYS A 212 -3.73 -2.90 -1.79
C CYS A 212 -2.54 -2.72 -2.72
N GLN A 213 -2.34 -3.67 -3.61
CA GLN A 213 -1.27 -3.64 -4.60
C GLN A 213 -1.84 -3.41 -5.99
N LEU A 214 -1.15 -2.55 -6.73
CA LEU A 214 -1.34 -2.38 -8.16
C LEU A 214 -0.16 -3.00 -8.87
N THR A 215 -0.45 -3.91 -9.79
CA THR A 215 0.54 -4.48 -10.69
C THR A 215 0.29 -4.02 -12.12
N GLN A 216 1.35 -3.99 -12.93
CA GLN A 216 1.28 -3.80 -14.38
C GLN A 216 2.22 -4.83 -14.99
N GLY A 217 1.69 -5.70 -15.86
CA GLY A 217 2.48 -6.79 -16.44
C GLY A 217 3.09 -7.72 -15.38
N ASN A 218 2.32 -8.05 -14.33
CA ASN A 218 2.71 -8.85 -13.16
C ASN A 218 3.82 -8.24 -12.27
N GLN A 219 4.24 -7.01 -12.51
CA GLN A 219 5.17 -6.29 -11.63
C GLN A 219 4.40 -5.37 -10.71
N VAL A 220 4.66 -5.45 -9.41
CA VAL A 220 4.11 -4.48 -8.44
C VAL A 220 4.68 -3.10 -8.76
N LYS A 221 3.79 -2.16 -9.11
CA LYS A 221 4.15 -0.76 -9.37
C LYS A 221 3.97 0.08 -8.12
N ILE A 222 2.92 -0.19 -7.34
CA ILE A 222 2.65 0.53 -6.10
C ILE A 222 1.87 -0.33 -5.09
N SER A 223 2.06 -0.05 -3.80
CA SER A 223 1.41 -0.76 -2.70
C SER A 223 1.02 0.21 -1.60
N ALA A 224 -0.29 0.39 -1.37
CA ALA A 224 -0.84 1.20 -0.29
C ALA A 224 -1.31 0.33 0.88
N THR A 225 -1.08 0.79 2.10
CA THR A 225 -1.37 0.03 3.33
C THR A 225 -2.45 0.72 4.15
N TYR A 226 -3.35 -0.06 4.73
CA TYR A 226 -4.21 0.34 5.82
C TYR A 226 -3.90 -0.49 7.06
N THR A 227 -3.60 0.20 8.16
CA THR A 227 -3.34 -0.42 9.47
C THR A 227 -4.51 -0.13 10.38
N VAL A 228 -5.19 -1.17 10.87
CA VAL A 228 -6.27 -0.97 11.84
C VAL A 228 -5.72 -0.80 13.25
N LYS A 229 -6.31 0.14 13.99
CA LYS A 229 -6.17 0.22 15.44
C LYS A 229 -7.49 -0.22 16.05
N ILE A 230 -7.41 -1.23 16.89
CA ILE A 230 -8.58 -1.70 17.63
C ILE A 230 -8.60 -1.00 18.96
N SER A 231 -9.74 -0.38 19.30
CA SER A 231 -9.90 0.24 20.61
C SER A 231 -9.76 -0.85 21.67
N ALA A 232 -9.01 -0.56 22.73
CA ALA A 232 -9.00 -1.41 23.90
C ALA A 232 -10.40 -1.36 24.51
N GLY A 233 -11.29 -2.22 24.00
CA GLY A 233 -12.58 -2.50 24.58
C GLY A 233 -12.32 -3.00 25.99
N PHE A 234 -12.52 -2.10 26.94
CA PHE A 234 -12.39 -2.30 28.37
C PHE A 234 -13.03 -3.64 28.72
N TRP A 235 -12.26 -4.52 29.37
CA TRP A 235 -12.74 -5.68 30.10
C TRP A 235 -13.67 -5.29 31.29
N SER A 236 -14.49 -4.22 31.19
CA SER A 236 -15.23 -3.61 32.31
C SER A 236 -16.47 -4.39 32.65
N HIS A 237 -17.05 -5.10 31.67
CA HIS A 237 -18.30 -5.80 31.90
C HIS A 237 -18.16 -7.11 32.69
N LEU A 238 -16.97 -7.45 33.18
CA LEU A 238 -16.78 -8.51 34.20
C LEU A 238 -16.17 -8.02 35.51
N THR A 239 -15.88 -6.72 35.66
CA THR A 239 -15.37 -6.15 36.92
C THR A 239 -15.94 -4.76 37.18
N THR A 240 -17.15 -4.68 37.73
CA THR A 240 -17.59 -3.54 38.57
C THR A 240 -18.60 -4.09 39.57
N THR A 241 -18.14 -4.68 40.67
CA THR A 241 -18.11 -4.05 42.00
C THR A 241 -19.36 -3.23 42.32
N LEU A 242 -20.23 -3.86 43.12
CA LEU A 242 -21.24 -3.26 43.99
C LEU A 242 -20.82 -1.87 44.49
N SER A 243 -21.64 -0.86 44.23
CA SER A 243 -21.56 0.44 44.91
C SER A 243 -22.16 0.30 46.32
N PRO A 244 -21.52 0.79 47.39
CA PRO A 244 -22.07 0.74 48.72
C PRO A 244 -22.95 1.98 48.95
N ASN A 245 -24.27 1.80 48.93
CA ASN A 245 -25.22 2.48 49.83
C ASN A 245 -26.68 2.13 49.49
N MET A 246 -27.31 1.34 50.37
CA MET A 246 -28.62 1.60 51.02
C MET A 246 -29.34 0.28 51.38
N ILE A 247 -29.41 0.05 52.70
CA ILE A 247 -30.59 -0.45 53.44
C ILE A 247 -30.88 -1.98 53.44
N THR A 248 -30.51 -2.59 54.57
CA THR A 248 -31.15 -3.68 55.37
C THR A 248 -31.90 -4.83 54.66
N ASP A 249 -31.41 -6.07 54.81
CA ASP A 249 -32.02 -7.23 55.51
C ASP A 249 -31.29 -8.55 55.10
N PRO A 250 -31.09 -9.56 55.99
CA PRO A 250 -30.28 -10.73 55.69
C PRO A 250 -31.15 -11.89 55.18
N GLY A 251 -30.90 -12.36 53.95
CA GLY A 251 -31.62 -13.54 53.45
C GLY A 251 -31.09 -14.10 52.14
N LYS A 252 -30.36 -15.23 52.25
CA LYS A 252 -30.15 -16.30 51.26
C LYS A 252 -29.75 -15.87 49.83
N THR A 253 -28.53 -16.24 49.41
CA THR A 253 -28.29 -17.12 48.24
C THR A 253 -26.85 -17.64 48.31
N GLU A 254 -26.67 -18.91 48.66
CA GLU A 254 -25.48 -19.69 48.31
C GLU A 254 -25.57 -20.04 46.83
N LEU A 255 -24.61 -19.61 45.99
CA LEU A 255 -24.13 -20.46 44.89
C LEU A 255 -22.76 -19.98 44.35
N SER A 256 -21.82 -20.94 44.36
CA SER A 256 -20.58 -21.02 43.59
C SER A 256 -19.38 -20.17 44.02
N ARG A 257 -18.77 -20.59 45.14
CA ARG A 257 -17.39 -20.24 45.55
C ARG A 257 -16.32 -21.12 44.88
N THR A 258 -16.70 -21.92 43.88
CA THR A 258 -15.85 -22.99 43.34
C THR A 258 -15.03 -22.55 42.13
N THR A 259 -15.47 -21.52 41.39
CA THR A 259 -14.82 -21.13 40.12
C THR A 259 -13.56 -20.30 40.33
N GLY A 260 -13.52 -19.42 41.36
CA GLY A 260 -12.35 -18.56 41.63
C GLY A 260 -11.12 -19.30 42.13
N SER A 261 -11.30 -20.47 42.75
CA SER A 261 -10.18 -21.29 43.25
C SER A 261 -9.45 -22.02 42.11
N LEU A 262 -10.20 -22.56 41.15
CA LEU A 262 -9.65 -23.30 40.02
C LEU A 262 -8.85 -22.39 39.08
N PHE A 263 -9.31 -21.16 38.83
CA PHE A 263 -8.57 -20.20 37.99
C PHE A 263 -7.26 -19.74 38.64
N ARG A 264 -7.26 -19.56 39.96
CA ARG A 264 -6.04 -19.18 40.69
C ARG A 264 -5.02 -20.31 40.67
N GLU A 265 -5.46 -21.56 40.78
CA GLU A 265 -4.57 -22.72 40.63
C GLU A 265 -4.07 -22.89 39.19
N ILE A 266 -4.91 -22.73 38.16
CA ILE A 266 -4.49 -22.81 36.76
C ILE A 266 -3.44 -21.75 36.42
N LEU A 267 -3.60 -20.51 36.92
CA LEU A 267 -2.64 -19.43 36.69
C LEU A 267 -1.28 -19.72 37.38
N ILE A 268 -1.31 -20.25 38.60
CA ILE A 268 -0.10 -20.66 39.34
C ILE A 268 0.60 -21.83 38.62
N ILE A 269 -0.16 -22.79 38.10
CA ILE A 269 0.39 -23.92 37.32
C ILE A 269 1.03 -23.43 36.02
N LEU A 270 0.42 -22.47 35.32
CA LEU A 270 1.00 -21.90 34.09
C LEU A 270 2.29 -21.11 34.37
N GLU A 271 2.31 -20.26 35.40
CA GLU A 271 3.53 -19.52 35.77
C GLU A 271 4.66 -20.48 36.18
N THR A 272 4.38 -21.48 37.03
CA THR A 272 5.40 -22.44 37.45
C THR A 272 5.94 -23.29 36.31
N ALA A 273 5.10 -23.67 35.33
CA ALA A 273 5.54 -24.40 34.14
C ALA A 273 6.49 -23.59 33.23
N VAL A 274 6.25 -22.28 33.08
CA VAL A 274 7.09 -21.37 32.28
C VAL A 274 8.49 -21.20 32.89
N PHE A 275 8.62 -21.26 34.22
CA PHE A 275 9.92 -21.14 34.89
C PHE A 275 10.63 -22.48 35.12
N ALA A 276 9.91 -23.60 35.20
CA ALA A 276 10.50 -24.92 35.40
C ALA A 276 11.15 -25.49 34.11
N ALA A 277 10.50 -25.32 32.95
CA ALA A 277 11.02 -25.90 31.70
C ALA A 277 12.41 -25.34 31.29
N PRO A 278 12.66 -24.02 31.32
CA PRO A 278 13.96 -23.45 30.94
C PRO A 278 15.07 -23.80 31.94
N THR A 279 14.74 -23.90 33.23
CA THR A 279 15.73 -24.22 34.28
C THR A 279 16.18 -25.67 34.22
N VAL A 280 15.26 -26.60 33.95
CA VAL A 280 15.60 -28.01 33.71
C VAL A 280 16.44 -28.19 32.45
N ILE A 281 16.10 -27.50 31.35
CA ILE A 281 16.89 -27.52 30.12
C ILE A 281 18.30 -26.96 30.36
N LEU A 282 18.41 -25.85 31.08
CA LEU A 282 19.71 -25.26 31.42
C LEU A 282 20.56 -26.20 32.30
N LEU A 283 19.94 -26.86 33.28
CA LEU A 283 20.60 -27.88 34.11
C LEU A 283 21.08 -29.08 33.29
N GLN A 284 20.27 -29.57 32.34
CA GLN A 284 20.68 -30.66 31.43
C GLN A 284 21.86 -30.25 30.55
N ILE A 285 21.88 -29.02 30.02
CA ILE A 285 23.00 -28.48 29.24
C ILE A 285 24.27 -28.35 30.10
N ILE A 286 24.14 -27.88 31.34
CA ILE A 286 25.28 -27.76 32.28
C ILE A 286 25.81 -29.15 32.66
N CYS A 287 24.94 -30.11 32.96
CA CYS A 287 25.31 -31.49 33.28
C CYS A 287 26.01 -32.18 32.09
N ALA A 288 25.49 -32.02 30.87
CA ALA A 288 26.10 -32.56 29.66
C ALA A 288 27.49 -31.96 29.41
N ARG A 289 27.66 -30.64 29.59
CA ARG A 289 28.98 -29.97 29.48
C ARG A 289 29.97 -30.44 30.55
N ARG A 290 29.51 -30.72 31.77
CA ARG A 290 30.37 -31.21 32.87
C ARG A 290 30.77 -32.68 32.69
N ALA A 291 29.90 -33.51 32.12
CA ALA A 291 30.20 -34.90 31.76
C ALA A 291 31.20 -34.97 30.60
N GLY A 292 31.05 -34.13 29.57
CA GLY A 292 32.02 -34.01 28.47
C GLY A 292 33.42 -33.60 28.94
N ARG A 293 33.50 -32.70 29.93
CA ARG A 293 34.79 -32.25 30.50
C ARG A 293 35.51 -33.33 31.33
N LYS A 294 34.76 -34.24 31.99
CA LYS A 294 35.36 -35.39 32.70
C LYS A 294 35.90 -36.45 31.75
N ASN A 295 35.26 -36.66 30.60
CA ASN A 295 35.74 -37.64 29.61
C ASN A 295 36.99 -37.17 28.85
N SER A 296 37.20 -35.86 28.68
CA SER A 296 38.48 -35.35 28.12
C SER A 296 39.65 -35.46 29.10
N GLN A 297 39.42 -35.33 30.41
CA GLN A 297 40.51 -35.45 31.38
C GLN A 297 40.95 -36.91 31.65
N HIS A 298 40.09 -37.90 31.37
CA HIS A 298 40.47 -39.32 31.49
C HIS A 298 41.16 -39.87 30.22
N LEU A 299 41.15 -39.14 29.09
CA LEU A 299 41.82 -39.55 27.85
C LEU A 299 43.25 -38.96 27.71
N GLU A 300 43.69 -38.14 28.65
CA GLU A 300 45.05 -37.58 28.71
C GLU A 300 45.97 -38.29 29.72
N GLU A 301 45.52 -39.38 30.36
CA GLU A 301 46.27 -40.13 31.39
C GLU A 301 46.43 -41.64 31.08
N ILE A 302 46.49 -42.02 29.80
CA ILE A 302 46.94 -43.36 29.34
C ILE A 302 48.10 -43.18 28.36
#